data_AF-A0A7W0WSB0-F1
#
_entry.id   AF-A0A7W0WSB0-F1
#
_cell.length_a   1.000
_cell.length_b   1.000
_cell.length_c   1.000
_cell.angle_alpha   90.00
_cell.angle_beta   90.00
_cell.angle_gamma   90.00
#
_symmetry.space_group_name_H-M   'P 1'
#
loop_
_entity.id
_entity.type
_entity.pdbx_description
1 polymer ?
#
loop_
_entity_poly.entity_id
_entity_poly.type
_entity_poly.pdbx_seq_one_letter_code
_entity_poly.pdbx_strand_id
1 'polypeptide(L)'
;MVATTDAGASPGKITISVTKPKAPGTGFAKRCAVGGPPLATTCTGSSKGIAIDAAGTIYVTNEKQLHRYTADEDCKLAPAGEPIELPPDNPRPQVVGKGPIYMRSGGVAWGLTRAGDAIYAHDFLVGMFRVDRGKVEPACTQEFGFHGFVKIGKRLLAQRKGIEEITLGKAGACKAKSARIDDKARALFAVGDRTYTKFDDLGVRLCHVAAMAACGDGACILDHNCPQVVQLAADGTVLR
;
A
#
# COMPACT_ATOMS: atom_id res chain seq x y z
N MET A 1 4.99 -10.74 24.89
CA MET A 1 5.35 -12.14 25.21
C MET A 1 4.14 -12.75 25.90
N VAL A 2 3.44 -13.70 25.26
CA VAL A 2 2.23 -14.30 25.84
C VAL A 2 2.50 -15.79 25.95
N ALA A 3 2.55 -16.30 27.18
CA ALA A 3 2.60 -17.73 27.45
C ALA A 3 1.16 -18.20 27.69
N THR A 4 0.68 -19.11 26.86
CA THR A 4 -0.56 -19.86 27.12
C THR A 4 -0.18 -21.21 27.72
N THR A 5 -0.81 -21.56 28.83
CA THR A 5 -0.70 -22.87 29.46
C THR A 5 -2.02 -23.59 29.27
N ASP A 6 -2.01 -24.71 28.56
CA ASP A 6 -3.15 -25.62 28.53
C ASP A 6 -3.11 -26.50 29.78
N ALA A 7 -4.14 -26.37 30.61
CA ALA A 7 -4.31 -27.19 31.80
C ALA A 7 -5.03 -28.50 31.43
N GLY A 8 -4.24 -29.53 31.11
CA GLY A 8 -4.70 -30.92 31.00
C GLY A 8 -3.74 -31.83 31.78
N ALA A 9 -4.22 -32.41 32.87
CA ALA A 9 -3.42 -33.10 33.88
C ALA A 9 -2.81 -34.44 33.40
N SER A 10 -1.49 -34.59 33.57
CA SER A 10 -0.79 -35.83 33.93
C SER A 10 0.62 -35.48 34.43
N PRO A 11 1.19 -36.20 35.43
CA PRO A 11 2.52 -35.91 35.95
C PRO A 11 3.58 -36.43 34.96
N GLY A 12 3.87 -35.62 33.94
CA GLY A 12 4.80 -35.97 32.89
C GLY A 12 5.20 -34.75 32.09
N LYS A 13 6.42 -34.27 32.31
CA LYS A 13 7.22 -33.41 31.41
C LYS A 13 6.46 -32.21 30.78
N ILE A 14 6.57 -31.05 31.42
CA ILE A 14 6.20 -29.77 30.80
C ILE A 14 7.08 -29.57 29.56
N THR A 15 6.47 -29.65 28.39
CA THR A 15 7.15 -29.36 27.13
C THR A 15 6.86 -27.90 26.77
N ILE A 16 7.83 -27.02 27.03
CA ILE A 16 7.77 -25.63 26.59
C ILE A 16 8.21 -25.62 25.12
N SER A 17 7.24 -25.60 24.21
CA SER A 17 7.51 -25.40 22.79
C SER A 17 7.83 -23.93 22.56
N VAL A 18 9.11 -23.57 22.55
CA VAL A 18 9.53 -22.25 22.09
C VAL A 18 9.49 -22.27 20.57
N THR A 19 8.46 -21.67 19.98
CA THR A 19 8.47 -21.41 18.53
C THR A 19 9.63 -20.46 18.27
N LYS A 20 10.61 -20.91 17.47
CA LYS A 20 11.70 -20.04 17.01
C LYS A 20 11.05 -18.78 16.42
N PRO A 21 11.46 -17.56 16.82
CA PRO A 21 11.01 -16.36 16.14
C PRO A 21 11.19 -16.61 14.65
N LYS A 22 10.12 -16.40 13.88
CA LYS A 22 10.22 -16.40 12.42
C LYS A 22 11.39 -15.49 12.12
N ALA A 23 12.41 -16.01 11.44
CA ALA A 23 13.56 -15.18 11.06
C ALA A 23 12.97 -13.90 10.47
N PRO A 24 13.41 -12.69 10.89
CA PRO A 24 12.97 -11.47 10.24
C PRO A 24 13.06 -11.75 8.75
N GLY A 25 11.93 -11.61 8.03
CA GLY A 25 12.01 -11.69 6.58
C GLY A 25 13.18 -10.82 6.14
N THR A 26 13.86 -11.17 5.05
CA THR A 26 15.00 -10.41 4.50
C THR A 26 14.67 -8.95 4.14
N GLY A 27 13.50 -8.45 4.54
CA GLY A 27 13.04 -7.09 4.41
C GLY A 27 13.81 -6.14 5.31
N PHE A 28 14.75 -5.42 4.69
CA PHE A 28 14.84 -3.97 4.79
C PHE A 28 14.95 -3.35 6.20
N ALA A 29 15.50 -4.06 7.17
CA ALA A 29 15.70 -3.59 8.55
C ALA A 29 16.78 -2.50 8.71
N LYS A 30 16.86 -1.55 7.78
CA LYS A 30 17.65 -0.34 7.89
C LYS A 30 16.73 0.83 7.56
N ARG A 31 16.79 1.91 8.35
CA ARG A 31 16.26 3.21 7.92
C ARG A 31 16.94 3.61 6.61
N CYS A 32 16.32 3.28 5.47
CA CYS A 32 16.75 3.81 4.19
C CYS A 32 16.40 5.30 4.21
N ALA A 33 17.39 6.12 4.56
CA ALA A 33 17.39 7.48 4.08
C ALA A 33 17.30 7.38 2.56
N VAL A 34 16.36 8.09 1.94
CA VAL A 34 16.36 8.23 0.49
C VAL A 34 17.64 8.99 0.13
N GLY A 35 18.73 8.23 -0.05
CA GLY A 35 20.05 8.75 -0.28
C GLY A 35 20.17 9.14 -1.74
N GLY A 36 20.04 10.43 -2.01
CA GLY A 36 20.15 11.05 -3.32
C GLY A 36 19.47 12.42 -3.31
N PRO A 37 19.88 13.38 -4.17
CA PRO A 37 19.08 14.57 -4.45
C PRO A 37 17.62 14.13 -4.72
N PRO A 38 16.66 14.92 -4.23
CA PRO A 38 15.36 14.44 -3.77
C PRO A 38 14.69 13.63 -4.86
N LEU A 39 13.86 12.65 -4.49
CA LEU A 39 12.74 12.18 -5.33
C LEU A 39 12.34 13.34 -6.25
N ALA A 40 12.70 13.27 -7.54
CA ALA A 40 13.01 14.44 -8.35
C ALA A 40 11.79 15.32 -8.63
N THR A 41 11.32 16.03 -7.60
CA THR A 41 10.35 17.10 -7.58
C THR A 41 10.56 17.79 -6.24
N THR A 42 10.83 19.09 -6.29
CA THR A 42 10.52 20.03 -5.21
C THR A 42 9.21 19.63 -4.53
N CYS A 43 9.14 19.75 -3.20
CA CYS A 43 8.05 19.33 -2.30
C CYS A 43 6.64 19.90 -2.63
N THR A 44 6.13 19.77 -3.85
CA THR A 44 4.97 20.52 -4.34
C THR A 44 4.08 19.75 -5.33
N GLY A 45 4.32 18.45 -5.57
CA GLY A 45 3.52 17.66 -6.52
C GLY A 45 3.07 16.31 -5.97
N SER A 46 2.19 16.32 -4.97
CA SER A 46 1.19 15.28 -4.73
C SER A 46 1.61 13.80 -4.89
N SER A 47 2.82 13.40 -4.51
CA SER A 47 3.17 11.97 -4.45
C SER A 47 2.34 11.29 -3.35
N LYS A 48 1.31 10.53 -3.75
CA LYS A 48 0.34 9.91 -2.83
C LYS A 48 0.48 8.39 -2.72
N GLY A 49 1.34 7.78 -3.53
CA GLY A 49 1.44 6.33 -3.63
C GLY A 49 2.85 5.82 -3.39
N ILE A 50 2.97 4.84 -2.50
CA ILE A 50 4.16 3.99 -2.35
C ILE A 50 3.74 2.53 -2.39
N ALA A 51 4.54 1.66 -3.02
CA ALA A 51 4.42 0.22 -2.89
C ALA A 51 5.79 -0.45 -3.02
N ILE A 52 5.95 -1.65 -2.45
CA ILE A 52 7.21 -2.39 -2.50
C ILE A 52 6.94 -3.79 -3.01
N ASP A 53 7.61 -4.20 -4.09
CA ASP A 53 7.44 -5.52 -4.71
C ASP A 53 8.08 -6.66 -3.91
N ALA A 54 8.02 -7.88 -4.43
CA ALA A 54 8.61 -9.06 -3.79
C ALA A 54 10.15 -9.04 -3.75
N ALA A 55 10.77 -8.37 -4.72
CA ALA A 55 12.22 -8.24 -4.83
C ALA A 55 12.76 -7.10 -3.95
N GLY A 56 11.90 -6.27 -3.38
CA GLY A 56 12.27 -5.09 -2.61
C GLY A 56 12.42 -3.82 -3.45
N THR A 57 12.00 -3.84 -4.72
CA THR A 57 11.91 -2.62 -5.54
C THR A 57 10.82 -1.72 -4.97
N ILE A 58 11.16 -0.45 -4.77
CA ILE A 58 10.27 0.57 -4.24
C ILE A 58 9.67 1.35 -5.40
N TYR A 59 8.35 1.47 -5.39
CA TYR A 59 7.56 2.17 -6.38
C TYR A 59 7.01 3.43 -5.72
N VAL A 60 7.21 4.59 -6.36
CA VAL A 60 6.68 5.87 -5.90
C VAL A 60 5.97 6.56 -7.06
N THR A 61 4.79 7.12 -6.82
CA THR A 61 4.08 7.92 -7.84
C THR A 61 4.35 9.40 -7.68
N ASN A 62 4.35 10.09 -8.83
CA ASN A 62 3.98 11.50 -8.91
C ASN A 62 2.65 11.62 -9.67
N GLU A 63 2.26 12.83 -10.08
CA GLU A 63 1.00 13.05 -10.81
C GLU A 63 0.85 12.19 -12.07
N LYS A 64 1.92 11.99 -12.85
CA LYS A 64 1.83 11.37 -14.19
C LYS A 64 2.61 10.07 -14.32
N GLN A 65 3.52 9.79 -13.41
CA GLN A 65 4.51 8.74 -13.57
C GLN A 65 4.65 7.93 -12.30
N LEU A 66 5.04 6.68 -12.51
CA LEU A 66 5.53 5.79 -11.48
C LEU A 66 7.05 5.66 -11.64
N HIS A 67 7.76 5.88 -10.55
CA HIS A 67 9.21 5.77 -10.44
C HIS A 67 9.57 4.51 -9.67
N ARG A 68 10.69 3.89 -10.04
CA ARG A 68 11.21 2.68 -9.41
C ARG A 68 12.53 2.99 -8.75
N TYR A 69 12.76 2.40 -7.58
CA TYR A 69 14.00 2.55 -6.84
C TYR A 69 14.45 1.20 -6.27
N THR A 70 15.75 1.01 -6.22
CA THR A 70 16.40 -0.08 -5.47
C THR A 70 17.25 0.51 -4.37
N ALA A 71 17.28 -0.14 -3.21
CA ALA A 71 18.21 0.24 -2.16
C ALA A 71 19.57 -0.43 -2.37
N ASP A 72 20.64 0.33 -2.16
CA ASP A 72 21.98 -0.23 -2.05
C ASP A 72 22.28 -0.78 -0.63
N GLU A 73 23.50 -1.28 -0.41
CA GLU A 73 23.93 -1.86 0.87
C GLU A 73 23.93 -0.84 2.03
N ASP A 74 24.07 0.44 1.70
CA ASP A 74 24.00 1.59 2.62
C ASP A 74 22.57 2.13 2.79
N CYS A 75 21.58 1.45 2.21
CA CYS A 75 20.18 1.83 2.24
C CYS A 75 19.87 3.14 1.49
N LYS A 76 20.68 3.52 0.49
CA LYS A 76 20.38 4.64 -0.41
C LYS A 76 19.51 4.16 -1.57
N LEU A 77 18.49 4.95 -1.90
CA LEU A 77 17.58 4.63 -3.00
C LEU A 77 18.11 5.19 -4.32
N ALA A 78 18.49 4.31 -5.24
CA ALA A 78 18.86 4.68 -6.59
C ALA A 78 17.69 4.42 -7.57
N PRO A 79 17.43 5.31 -8.54
CA PRO A 79 16.45 5.04 -9.60
C PRO A 79 16.75 3.74 -10.34
N ALA A 80 15.72 2.95 -10.61
CA ALA A 80 15.81 1.64 -11.24
C ALA A 80 15.04 1.63 -12.58
N GLY A 81 15.72 2.05 -13.64
CA GLY A 81 15.18 2.16 -14.99
C GLY A 81 14.29 3.39 -15.20
N GLU A 82 13.71 3.48 -16.40
CA GLU A 82 12.89 4.64 -16.80
C GLU A 82 11.58 4.75 -16.00
N PRO A 83 11.07 5.98 -15.80
CA PRO A 83 9.72 6.21 -15.28
C PRO A 83 8.66 5.53 -16.15
N ILE A 84 7.61 5.05 -15.52
CA ILE A 84 6.47 4.39 -16.17
C ILE A 84 5.34 5.41 -16.24
N GLU A 85 4.90 5.77 -17.45
CA GLU A 85 3.77 6.66 -17.65
C GLU A 85 2.48 6.03 -17.13
N LEU A 86 1.78 6.77 -16.26
CA LEU A 86 0.45 6.41 -15.81
C LEU A 86 -0.60 6.92 -16.81
N PRO A 87 -1.79 6.31 -16.85
CA PRO A 87 -2.85 6.75 -17.75
C PRO A 87 -3.20 8.22 -17.50
N PRO A 88 -3.57 8.97 -18.55
CA PRO A 88 -3.93 10.37 -18.40
C PRO A 88 -5.14 10.53 -17.47
N ASP A 89 -5.22 11.69 -16.83
CA ASP A 89 -6.38 12.10 -16.04
C ASP A 89 -7.59 12.29 -16.96
N ASN A 90 -8.37 11.22 -17.13
CA ASN A 90 -9.60 11.23 -17.90
C ASN A 90 -10.76 10.89 -16.97
N PRO A 91 -11.19 11.84 -16.11
CA PRO A 91 -12.23 11.59 -15.13
C PRO A 91 -13.52 11.24 -15.87
N ARG A 92 -14.09 10.10 -15.54
CA ARG A 92 -15.38 9.69 -16.11
C ARG A 92 -16.51 10.54 -15.52
N PRO A 93 -17.56 10.83 -16.30
CA PRO A 93 -18.72 11.55 -15.80
C PRO A 93 -19.37 10.77 -14.66
N GLN A 94 -19.67 11.45 -13.56
CA GLN A 94 -20.53 10.92 -12.50
C GLN A 94 -21.97 11.34 -12.77
N VAL A 95 -22.94 10.44 -12.62
CA VAL A 95 -24.36 10.80 -12.79
C VAL A 95 -24.93 11.21 -11.45
N VAL A 96 -25.28 12.49 -11.31
CA VAL A 96 -25.99 13.02 -10.14
C VAL A 96 -27.26 13.72 -10.64
N GLY A 97 -28.43 13.15 -10.35
CA GLY A 97 -29.70 13.67 -10.85
C GLY A 97 -29.89 13.45 -12.35
N LYS A 98 -30.18 14.52 -13.10
CA LYS A 98 -30.59 14.45 -14.52
C LYS A 98 -29.45 14.53 -15.55
N GLY A 99 -28.19 14.55 -15.13
CA GLY A 99 -27.09 14.69 -16.08
C GLY A 99 -25.71 14.30 -15.53
N PRO A 100 -24.70 14.18 -16.41
CA PRO A 100 -23.33 13.92 -16.02
C PRO A 100 -22.68 15.15 -15.40
N ILE A 101 -22.01 14.97 -14.28
CA ILE A 101 -21.14 15.96 -13.64
C ILE A 101 -19.70 15.47 -13.75
N TYR A 102 -18.84 16.35 -14.27
CA TYR A 102 -17.40 16.16 -14.34
C TYR A 102 -16.78 17.08 -13.28
N MET A 103 -16.43 16.54 -12.12
CA MET A 103 -15.81 17.34 -11.06
C MET A 103 -14.51 16.67 -10.62
N ARG A 104 -13.40 17.36 -10.92
CA ARG A 104 -12.10 17.11 -10.31
C ARG A 104 -11.42 18.44 -10.05
N SER A 105 -11.13 18.72 -8.78
CA SER A 105 -10.22 19.80 -8.38
C SER A 105 -8.95 19.14 -7.86
N GLY A 106 -7.79 19.44 -8.45
CA GLY A 106 -6.49 19.00 -7.94
C GLY A 106 -5.81 17.79 -8.59
N GLY A 107 -6.14 17.45 -9.85
CA GLY A 107 -5.40 16.45 -10.64
C GLY A 107 -5.42 15.02 -10.07
N VAL A 108 -4.78 14.10 -10.80
CA VAL A 108 -4.62 12.69 -10.41
C VAL A 108 -3.90 12.53 -9.07
N ALA A 109 -4.40 11.62 -8.25
CA ALA A 109 -3.94 11.37 -6.89
C ALA A 109 -3.65 9.87 -6.74
N TRP A 110 -2.66 9.39 -7.50
CA TRP A 110 -2.35 7.97 -7.60
C TRP A 110 -1.87 7.37 -6.29
N GLY A 111 -2.68 6.48 -5.73
CA GLY A 111 -2.27 5.52 -4.71
C GLY A 111 -1.60 4.30 -5.35
N LEU A 112 -0.72 3.65 -4.60
CA LEU A 112 -0.09 2.40 -5.00
C LEU A 112 -0.39 1.28 -4.00
N THR A 113 -0.45 0.05 -4.50
CA THR A 113 -0.61 -1.13 -3.65
C THR A 113 0.03 -2.34 -4.31
N ARG A 114 0.75 -3.14 -3.53
CA ARG A 114 1.15 -4.48 -3.97
C ARG A 114 0.03 -5.49 -3.67
N ALA A 115 -0.29 -6.30 -4.66
CA ALA A 115 -1.17 -7.45 -4.49
C ALA A 115 -0.59 -8.68 -5.20
N GLY A 116 0.09 -9.54 -4.44
CA GLY A 116 0.79 -10.71 -4.99
C GLY A 116 2.13 -10.31 -5.60
N ASP A 117 2.31 -10.65 -6.87
CA ASP A 117 3.46 -10.33 -7.72
C ASP A 117 3.31 -8.98 -8.45
N ALA A 118 2.11 -8.40 -8.46
CA ALA A 118 1.82 -7.18 -9.18
C ALA A 118 1.74 -5.94 -8.27
N ILE A 119 2.07 -4.80 -8.86
CA ILE A 119 1.80 -3.46 -8.31
C ILE A 119 0.53 -2.94 -8.99
N TYR A 120 -0.33 -2.27 -8.23
CA TYR A 120 -1.53 -1.62 -8.73
C TYR A 120 -1.45 -0.13 -8.45
N ALA A 121 -1.69 0.67 -9.49
CA ALA A 121 -1.93 2.08 -9.38
C ALA A 121 -3.44 2.32 -9.35
N HIS A 122 -3.93 3.11 -8.40
CA HIS A 122 -5.34 3.40 -8.27
C HIS A 122 -5.58 4.88 -7.99
N ASP A 123 -6.69 5.37 -8.52
CA ASP A 123 -7.15 6.74 -8.33
C ASP A 123 -8.66 6.73 -8.14
N PHE A 124 -9.14 7.68 -7.34
CA PHE A 124 -10.56 7.80 -7.01
C PHE A 124 -11.44 7.94 -8.26
N LEU A 125 -11.02 8.66 -9.29
CA LEU A 125 -11.82 8.94 -10.49
C LEU A 125 -11.43 8.09 -11.70
N VAL A 126 -10.16 7.68 -11.81
CA VAL A 126 -9.68 6.92 -12.97
C VAL A 126 -9.90 5.40 -12.80
N GLY A 127 -9.94 4.91 -11.57
CA GLY A 127 -10.05 3.48 -11.26
C GLY A 127 -8.70 2.84 -10.98
N MET A 128 -8.57 1.54 -11.25
CA MET A 128 -7.35 0.78 -10.93
C MET A 128 -6.69 0.18 -12.17
N PHE A 129 -5.37 0.23 -12.19
CA PHE A 129 -4.51 -0.29 -13.23
C PHE A 129 -3.45 -1.20 -12.61
N ARG A 130 -3.15 -2.30 -13.30
CA ARG A 130 -2.05 -3.19 -12.98
C ARG A 130 -0.79 -2.65 -13.63
N VAL A 131 0.29 -2.56 -12.88
CA VAL A 131 1.63 -2.26 -13.36
C VAL A 131 2.40 -3.58 -13.40
N ASP A 132 2.70 -4.06 -14.59
CA ASP A 132 3.42 -5.31 -14.83
C ASP A 132 4.60 -5.07 -15.76
N ARG A 133 5.83 -5.33 -15.28
CA ARG A 133 7.08 -5.19 -16.04
C ARG A 133 7.19 -3.88 -16.84
N GLY A 134 6.75 -2.77 -16.24
CA GLY A 134 6.80 -1.45 -16.85
C GLY A 134 5.65 -1.09 -17.78
N LYS A 135 4.65 -1.96 -17.93
CA LYS A 135 3.42 -1.69 -18.66
C LYS A 135 2.27 -1.44 -17.69
N VAL A 136 1.44 -0.46 -18.01
CA VAL A 136 0.24 -0.14 -17.25
C VAL A 136 -0.98 -0.66 -18.00
N GLU A 137 -1.71 -1.57 -17.38
CA GLU A 137 -2.85 -2.26 -17.98
C GLU A 137 -4.13 -2.01 -17.15
N PRO A 138 -5.29 -1.79 -17.79
CA PRO A 138 -6.57 -1.67 -17.08
C PRO A 138 -6.85 -2.91 -16.21
N ALA A 139 -7.18 -2.71 -14.92
CA ALA A 139 -7.51 -3.80 -14.00
C ALA A 139 -8.94 -3.71 -13.44
N CYS A 140 -9.37 -2.51 -13.07
CA CYS A 140 -10.71 -2.26 -12.53
C CYS A 140 -11.10 -0.81 -12.87
N THR A 141 -11.12 -0.50 -14.16
CA THR A 141 -11.38 0.84 -14.67
C THR A 141 -12.87 1.12 -14.85
N GLN A 142 -13.75 0.16 -14.55
CA GLN A 142 -15.20 0.37 -14.56
C GLN A 142 -15.71 0.88 -13.21
N GLU A 143 -14.99 0.57 -12.14
CA GLU A 143 -15.31 1.00 -10.79
C GLU A 143 -14.63 2.33 -10.46
N PHE A 144 -15.22 3.11 -9.56
CA PHE A 144 -14.71 4.40 -9.10
C PHE A 144 -14.78 4.52 -7.57
N GLY A 145 -14.03 5.44 -7.02
CA GLY A 145 -14.05 5.75 -5.60
C GLY A 145 -12.92 5.09 -4.80
N PHE A 146 -11.87 4.62 -5.46
CA PHE A 146 -10.74 3.99 -4.80
C PHE A 146 -9.98 5.00 -3.93
N HIS A 147 -10.16 4.91 -2.62
CA HIS A 147 -9.35 5.64 -1.64
C HIS A 147 -8.14 4.83 -1.18
N GLY A 148 -8.26 3.51 -1.18
CA GLY A 148 -7.25 2.59 -0.69
C GLY A 148 -7.56 1.17 -1.16
N PHE A 149 -6.52 0.36 -1.23
CA PHE A 149 -6.61 -1.02 -1.68
C PHE A 149 -5.60 -1.87 -0.91
N VAL A 150 -5.97 -3.11 -0.57
CA VAL A 150 -5.09 -4.06 0.11
C VAL A 150 -5.38 -5.49 -0.31
N LYS A 151 -4.36 -6.35 -0.23
CA LYS A 151 -4.51 -7.80 -0.35
C LYS A 151 -4.29 -8.46 1.00
N ILE A 152 -5.22 -9.29 1.45
CA ILE A 152 -5.12 -10.08 2.67
C ILE A 152 -5.44 -11.53 2.36
N GLY A 153 -4.45 -12.40 2.53
CA GLY A 153 -4.51 -13.77 2.03
C GLY A 153 -4.91 -13.80 0.55
N LYS A 154 -6.10 -14.35 0.26
CA LYS A 154 -6.67 -14.46 -1.09
C LYS A 154 -7.65 -13.33 -1.45
N ARG A 155 -7.98 -12.46 -0.50
CA ARG A 155 -8.99 -11.41 -0.66
C ARG A 155 -8.32 -10.11 -1.07
N LEU A 156 -8.97 -9.39 -1.96
CA LEU A 156 -8.60 -8.01 -2.31
C LEU A 156 -9.68 -7.11 -1.74
N LEU A 157 -9.31 -6.21 -0.85
CA LEU A 157 -10.23 -5.28 -0.21
C LEU A 157 -9.96 -3.87 -0.72
N ALA A 158 -11.02 -3.15 -1.06
CA ALA A 158 -10.94 -1.77 -1.49
C ALA A 158 -11.79 -0.88 -0.59
N GLN A 159 -11.23 0.28 -0.25
CA GLN A 159 -11.96 1.34 0.41
C GLN A 159 -12.61 2.21 -0.67
N ARG A 160 -13.94 2.13 -0.77
CA ARG A 160 -14.74 2.89 -1.74
C ARG A 160 -16.00 3.47 -1.10
N LYS A 161 -17.04 2.65 -0.95
CA LYS A 161 -18.30 2.96 -0.26
C LYS A 161 -18.34 2.18 1.06
N GLY A 162 -17.33 2.42 1.89
CA GLY A 162 -16.90 1.47 2.92
C GLY A 162 -15.85 0.50 2.38
N ILE A 163 -15.55 -0.56 3.13
CA ILE A 163 -14.63 -1.61 2.71
C ILE A 163 -15.38 -2.72 1.97
N GLU A 164 -15.03 -2.93 0.70
CA GLU A 164 -15.61 -3.91 -0.20
C GLU A 164 -14.58 -4.96 -0.62
N GLU A 165 -15.03 -6.18 -0.90
CA GLU A 165 -14.18 -7.19 -1.52
C GLU A 165 -14.27 -7.09 -3.03
N ILE A 166 -13.12 -7.02 -3.71
CA ILE A 166 -13.04 -6.94 -5.16
C ILE A 166 -12.51 -8.26 -5.71
N THR A 167 -13.17 -8.75 -6.74
CA THR A 167 -12.65 -9.82 -7.59
C THR A 167 -12.18 -9.23 -8.91
N LEU A 168 -10.91 -9.45 -9.24
CA LEU A 168 -10.37 -9.10 -10.54
C LEU A 168 -10.77 -10.17 -11.57
N GLY A 169 -11.39 -9.72 -12.65
CA GLY A 169 -11.76 -10.53 -13.80
C GLY A 169 -10.74 -10.40 -14.94
N LYS A 170 -11.12 -10.89 -16.12
CA LYS A 170 -10.32 -10.74 -17.35
C LYS A 170 -10.50 -9.33 -17.93
N ALA A 171 -9.46 -8.85 -18.63
CA ALA A 171 -9.51 -7.62 -19.45
C ALA A 171 -10.01 -6.36 -18.72
N GLY A 172 -9.54 -6.13 -17.49
CA GLY A 172 -9.88 -4.92 -16.74
C GLY A 172 -11.29 -4.88 -16.14
N ALA A 173 -12.06 -5.95 -16.29
CA ALA A 173 -13.33 -6.11 -15.59
C ALA A 173 -13.07 -6.51 -14.13
N CYS A 174 -13.85 -5.96 -13.22
CA CYS A 174 -13.82 -6.33 -11.81
C CYS A 174 -15.25 -6.36 -11.26
N LYS A 175 -15.45 -7.12 -10.19
CA LYS A 175 -16.70 -7.12 -9.44
C LYS A 175 -16.39 -6.69 -8.02
N ALA A 176 -17.00 -5.59 -7.59
CA ALA A 176 -17.02 -5.21 -6.18
C ALA A 176 -18.22 -5.86 -5.52
N LYS A 177 -17.97 -6.74 -4.55
CA LYS A 177 -18.99 -7.26 -3.65
C LYS A 177 -18.87 -6.48 -2.35
N SER A 178 -19.93 -5.75 -2.00
CA SER A 178 -19.97 -5.08 -0.71
C SER A 178 -19.87 -6.14 0.39
N ALA A 179 -18.77 -6.09 1.13
CA ALA A 179 -18.59 -6.89 2.31
C ALA A 179 -19.02 -6.11 3.57
N ARG A 180 -19.39 -4.82 3.43
CA ARG A 180 -19.65 -3.83 4.50
C ARG A 180 -18.84 -4.12 5.76
N ILE A 181 -17.52 -4.25 5.59
CA ILE A 181 -16.65 -4.60 6.72
C ILE A 181 -16.56 -3.40 7.68
N ASP A 182 -16.43 -2.20 7.12
CA ASP A 182 -16.47 -0.93 7.84
C ASP A 182 -16.86 0.20 6.89
N ASP A 183 -18.00 0.84 7.14
CA ASP A 183 -18.51 1.96 6.33
C ASP A 183 -17.91 3.31 6.76
N LYS A 184 -17.18 3.36 7.87
CA LYS A 184 -16.56 4.57 8.44
C LYS A 184 -15.04 4.62 8.22
N ALA A 185 -14.45 3.61 7.60
CA ALA A 185 -13.03 3.55 7.33
C ALA A 185 -12.60 4.75 6.45
N ARG A 186 -11.63 5.52 6.95
CA ARG A 186 -11.06 6.70 6.25
C ARG A 186 -9.73 6.40 5.56
N ALA A 187 -9.05 5.36 6.00
CA ALA A 187 -7.93 4.75 5.31
C ALA A 187 -8.14 3.23 5.24
N LEU A 188 -7.38 2.57 4.38
CA LEU A 188 -7.27 1.11 4.37
C LEU A 188 -5.85 0.73 3.99
N PHE A 189 -5.18 0.04 4.90
CA PHE A 189 -3.86 -0.53 4.67
C PHE A 189 -3.76 -1.89 5.39
N ALA A 190 -2.78 -2.69 4.98
CA ALA A 190 -2.57 -4.02 5.56
C ALA A 190 -1.10 -4.22 5.91
N VAL A 191 -0.86 -4.90 7.03
CA VAL A 191 0.46 -5.36 7.47
C VAL A 191 0.33 -6.84 7.80
N GLY A 192 1.02 -7.68 7.04
CA GLY A 192 0.77 -9.12 7.06
C GLY A 192 -0.69 -9.44 6.73
N ASP A 193 -1.37 -10.18 7.61
CA ASP A 193 -2.78 -10.56 7.47
C ASP A 193 -3.75 -9.65 8.23
N ARG A 194 -3.29 -8.48 8.71
CA ARG A 194 -4.12 -7.52 9.46
C ARG A 194 -4.45 -6.29 8.63
N THR A 195 -5.72 -5.88 8.64
CA THR A 195 -6.17 -4.57 8.16
C THR A 195 -6.08 -3.52 9.25
N TYR A 196 -5.84 -2.29 8.82
CA TYR A 196 -5.94 -1.11 9.66
C TYR A 196 -6.71 -0.02 8.88
N THR A 197 -7.49 0.77 9.61
CA THR A 197 -8.34 1.80 9.01
C THR A 197 -8.03 3.22 9.49
N LYS A 198 -7.07 3.35 10.43
CA LYS A 198 -6.56 4.61 10.97
C LYS A 198 -5.05 4.53 11.17
N PHE A 199 -4.35 5.64 10.94
CA PHE A 199 -2.91 5.72 11.17
C PHE A 199 -2.55 5.67 12.66
N ASP A 200 -3.39 6.25 13.52
CA ASP A 200 -3.18 6.28 14.97
C ASP A 200 -3.09 4.87 15.58
N ASP A 201 -3.68 3.86 14.91
CA ASP A 201 -3.64 2.45 15.33
C ASP A 201 -2.22 1.86 15.29
N LEU A 202 -1.26 2.52 14.61
CA LEU A 202 0.15 2.10 14.56
C LEU A 202 0.98 2.61 15.74
N GLY A 203 0.45 3.54 16.55
CA GLY A 203 1.17 4.07 17.72
C GLY A 203 2.40 4.92 17.40
N VAL A 204 2.58 5.37 16.15
CA VAL A 204 3.74 6.15 15.72
C VAL A 204 3.36 7.60 15.50
N ARG A 205 4.11 8.53 16.11
CA ARG A 205 4.00 9.96 15.82
C ARG A 205 4.83 10.29 14.58
N LEU A 206 4.16 10.52 13.47
CA LEU A 206 4.77 11.00 12.21
C LEU A 206 4.34 12.44 11.96
N CYS A 207 5.22 13.23 11.34
CA CYS A 207 4.96 14.65 11.11
C CYS A 207 3.86 14.86 10.07
N HIS A 208 3.91 14.11 8.96
CA HIS A 208 2.84 14.06 7.96
C HIS A 208 2.99 12.83 7.06
N VAL A 209 2.08 11.86 7.19
CA VAL A 209 2.11 10.64 6.35
C VAL A 209 1.57 10.95 4.96
N ALA A 210 2.42 10.89 3.94
CA ALA A 210 2.01 11.03 2.54
C ALA A 210 1.38 9.73 2.01
N ALA A 211 2.01 8.60 2.30
CA ALA A 211 1.60 7.29 1.84
C ALA A 211 2.13 6.18 2.75
N MET A 212 1.52 5.00 2.70
CA MET A 212 1.99 3.82 3.42
C MET A 212 1.73 2.54 2.63
N ALA A 213 2.65 1.59 2.74
CA ALA A 213 2.55 0.27 2.14
C ALA A 213 3.00 -0.82 3.10
N ALA A 214 2.56 -2.06 2.88
CA ALA A 214 3.18 -3.22 3.51
C ALA A 214 4.63 -3.38 3.02
N CYS A 215 5.56 -3.71 3.91
CA CYS A 215 6.92 -4.07 3.53
C CYS A 215 7.53 -5.11 4.48
N GLY A 216 7.78 -6.31 3.94
CA GLY A 216 8.12 -7.48 4.74
C GLY A 216 6.98 -7.82 5.72
N ASP A 217 7.34 -8.04 6.99
CA ASP A 217 6.39 -8.26 8.08
C ASP A 217 5.89 -6.94 8.70
N GLY A 218 6.14 -5.80 8.05
CA GLY A 218 5.95 -4.46 8.59
C GLY A 218 5.21 -3.49 7.68
N ALA A 219 5.27 -2.20 8.03
CA ALA A 219 4.75 -1.11 7.22
C ALA A 219 5.89 -0.16 6.81
N CYS A 220 5.87 0.31 5.57
CA CYS A 220 6.77 1.34 5.07
C CYS A 220 5.98 2.61 4.84
N ILE A 221 6.43 3.70 5.43
CA ILE A 221 5.73 4.98 5.42
C ILE A 221 6.56 6.01 4.69
N LEU A 222 5.95 6.70 3.75
CA LEU A 222 6.51 7.87 3.08
C LEU A 222 6.09 9.12 3.85
N ASP A 223 7.04 9.76 4.53
CA ASP A 223 6.80 11.05 5.18
C ASP A 223 6.90 12.19 4.14
N HIS A 224 5.93 13.10 4.17
CA HIS A 224 5.82 14.20 3.22
C HIS A 224 6.85 15.30 3.46
N ASN A 225 7.16 15.59 4.72
CA ASN A 225 8.03 16.70 5.10
C ASN A 225 9.51 16.31 5.01
N CYS A 226 9.78 15.01 5.17
CA CYS A 226 11.09 14.40 4.98
C CYS A 226 10.88 13.18 4.08
N PRO A 227 11.24 13.18 2.79
CA PRO A 227 11.07 12.04 1.90
C PRO A 227 11.94 10.87 2.38
N GLN A 228 11.43 10.15 3.37
CA GLN A 228 12.06 9.05 4.06
C GLN A 228 11.06 7.91 4.06
N VAL A 229 11.56 6.71 3.81
CA VAL A 229 10.80 5.49 3.99
C VAL A 229 11.10 4.97 5.37
N VAL A 230 10.12 5.07 6.28
CA VAL A 230 10.24 4.54 7.64
C VAL A 230 9.61 3.15 7.69
N GLN A 231 10.40 2.14 8.08
CA GLN A 231 9.87 0.81 8.33
C GLN A 231 9.43 0.66 9.79
N LEU A 232 8.21 0.16 9.98
CA LEU A 232 7.66 -0.27 11.26
C LEU A 232 7.51 -1.78 11.26
N ALA A 233 7.86 -2.44 12.35
CA ALA A 233 7.48 -3.83 12.58
C ALA A 233 5.96 -3.98 12.72
N ALA A 234 5.44 -5.21 12.64
CA ALA A 234 4.01 -5.51 12.84
C ALA A 234 3.44 -5.02 14.18
N ASP A 235 4.30 -4.83 15.19
CA ASP A 235 3.94 -4.34 16.52
C ASP A 235 4.03 -2.81 16.66
N GLY A 236 4.31 -2.10 15.56
CA GLY A 236 4.44 -0.64 15.53
C GLY A 236 5.83 -0.13 15.91
N THR A 237 6.77 -1.01 16.29
CA THR A 237 8.14 -0.60 16.63
C THR A 237 8.86 -0.10 15.39
N VAL A 238 9.46 1.09 15.47
CA VAL A 238 10.32 1.60 14.39
C VAL A 238 11.56 0.72 14.30
N LEU A 239 11.74 0.05 13.16
CA LEU A 239 12.97 -0.69 12.88
C LEU A 239 14.07 0.32 12.54
N ARG A 240 15.20 0.25 13.25
CA ARG A 240 16.36 1.12 13.04
C ARG A 240 17.39 0.40 12.19
#